data_AF-A0A6I2FNI1-F1
#
_entry.id   AF-A0A6I2FNI1-F1
#
_cell.length_a   1.000
_cell.length_b   1.000
_cell.length_c   1.000
_cell.angle_alpha   90.00
_cell.angle_beta   90.00
_cell.angle_gamma   90.00
#
_symmetry.space_group_name_H-M   'P 1'
#
loop_
_entity.id
_entity.type
_entity.pdbx_description
1 polymer ?
#
loop_
_entity_poly.entity_id
_entity_poly.type
_entity_poly.pdbx_seq_one_letter_code
_entity_poly.pdbx_strand_id
1 'polypeptide(L)'
;MPGTNHILDKAFKDALARAASLDKQGIPPADTGELFPQRTPTNVELVQASAAFYHKHQAVMDKAVNDVVEFLDSPDGVAYVKALEGSFDSAAPNALSTEIASEILHNGEFDLASSHPQGLRGFGVGVSAGVSAVVGLLAGADVVFDFKDETQVHGRVWKGGSLKGGLSVSAGLELSFWVEKPVTGAIAGWLLDLYVQTKYIIVLFVRFMYINQRAEGSTELDFSGVSLQFPLGIGLPIRHSKGTDGVVAIFAATQTAFDRNKRATLQVVNKTTNVPTIAVKEIADLVVTLRNTSGHDVALSSGAAMTINMPSYFTDDDVSAMNIDYPGWTFTDVKSKLTLTLSKNSTWASNTDMSLVITNVKSSNQPPAGQQSYPGKVKVGLNDISFTAPIATVADFSLVWANSQAKLDWHADVTTDFKLTGNGSGSLTTYAQPGTTVVQLTTAVDKSGTSWVLGYIFNYNTNVGSQVIPQVTAAWVKADAVKLPGNAWYGVAVDVSGKPSVAWYGGSEQSGSSITVTPTFG
;
A
#
# COMPACT_ATOMS: atom_id res chain seq x y z
N MET A 1 -11.74 -9.61 -10.99
CA MET A 1 -11.61 -8.43 -10.11
C MET A 1 -12.69 -8.55 -9.04
N PRO A 2 -12.36 -8.73 -7.75
CA PRO A 2 -13.33 -8.44 -6.70
C PRO A 2 -13.56 -6.92 -6.75
N GLY A 3 -14.82 -6.49 -6.80
CA GLY A 3 -15.18 -5.09 -7.02
C GLY A 3 -14.58 -4.18 -5.97
N THR A 4 -14.14 -2.99 -6.39
CA THR A 4 -13.91 -1.85 -5.51
C THR A 4 -15.21 -1.58 -4.76
N ASN A 5 -15.34 -2.14 -3.57
CA ASN A 5 -16.49 -1.92 -2.71
C ASN A 5 -16.36 -0.53 -2.13
N HIS A 6 -17.22 0.37 -2.59
CA HIS A 6 -17.43 1.72 -2.10
C HIS A 6 -18.03 1.69 -0.67
N ILE A 7 -17.22 1.32 0.33
CA ILE A 7 -17.73 0.90 1.65
C ILE A 7 -18.37 2.07 2.39
N LEU A 8 -17.80 3.27 2.28
CA LEU A 8 -18.29 4.44 3.00
C LEU A 8 -19.27 5.31 2.18
N ASP A 9 -19.44 5.08 0.87
CA ASP A 9 -20.29 5.93 0.00
C ASP A 9 -21.73 6.03 0.51
N LYS A 10 -22.31 4.91 0.96
CA LYS A 10 -23.68 4.91 1.48
C LYS A 10 -23.77 5.70 2.80
N ALA A 11 -22.76 5.58 3.65
CA ALA A 11 -22.68 6.31 4.91
C ALA A 11 -22.52 7.82 4.68
N PHE A 12 -21.69 8.22 3.70
CA PHE A 12 -21.56 9.62 3.29
C PHE A 12 -22.85 10.17 2.68
N LYS A 13 -23.57 9.40 1.85
CA LYS A 13 -24.88 9.82 1.33
C LYS A 13 -25.91 10.07 2.44
N ASP A 14 -25.95 9.21 3.45
CA ASP A 14 -26.82 9.39 4.62
C ASP A 14 -26.39 10.61 5.46
N ALA A 15 -25.09 10.78 5.70
CA ALA A 15 -24.54 11.97 6.35
C ALA A 15 -24.91 13.27 5.63
N LEU A 16 -24.77 13.32 4.30
CA LEU A 16 -25.13 14.49 3.48
C LEU A 16 -26.63 14.81 3.57
N ALA A 17 -27.49 13.80 3.53
CA ALA A 17 -28.93 14.00 3.64
C ALA A 17 -29.32 14.60 5.01
N ARG A 18 -28.69 14.14 6.09
CA ARG A 18 -28.91 14.66 7.44
C ARG A 18 -28.33 16.07 7.60
N ALA A 19 -27.13 16.33 7.09
CA ALA A 19 -26.51 17.65 7.08
C ALA A 19 -27.39 18.69 6.37
N ALA A 20 -27.94 18.34 5.20
CA ALA A 20 -28.87 19.21 4.48
C ALA A 20 -30.17 19.48 5.26
N SER A 21 -30.63 18.53 6.07
CA SER A 21 -31.78 18.72 6.95
C SER A 21 -31.48 19.68 8.10
N LEU A 22 -30.27 19.65 8.68
CA LEU A 22 -29.84 20.57 9.74
C LEU A 22 -29.66 21.98 9.19
N ASP A 23 -29.04 22.11 8.02
CA ASP A 23 -28.84 23.41 7.37
C ASP A 23 -30.19 24.07 7.02
N LYS A 24 -31.18 23.30 6.55
CA LYS A 24 -32.55 23.79 6.32
C LYS A 24 -33.27 24.26 7.59
N GLN A 25 -32.92 23.68 8.74
CA GLN A 25 -33.45 24.08 10.05
C GLN A 25 -32.70 25.29 10.64
N GLY A 26 -31.65 25.78 9.97
CA GLY A 26 -30.83 26.89 10.46
C GLY A 26 -29.96 26.51 11.66
N ILE A 27 -29.61 25.22 11.80
CA ILE A 27 -28.75 24.71 12.87
C ILE A 27 -27.30 24.66 12.37
N PRO A 28 -26.43 25.64 12.69
CA PRO A 28 -25.06 25.65 12.22
C PRO A 28 -24.18 24.64 12.99
N PRO A 29 -23.03 24.22 12.43
CA PRO A 29 -21.97 23.59 13.22
C PRO A 29 -21.54 24.51 14.37
N ALA A 30 -21.36 23.96 15.57
CA ALA A 30 -20.97 24.77 16.73
C ALA A 30 -19.47 25.12 16.69
N ASP A 31 -19.14 26.34 16.27
CA ASP A 31 -17.76 26.83 16.15
C ASP A 31 -17.42 27.83 17.28
N THR A 32 -16.14 27.88 17.66
CA THR A 32 -15.58 28.89 18.57
C THR A 32 -15.07 30.13 17.83
N GLY A 33 -15.09 30.13 16.49
CA GLY A 33 -14.60 31.21 15.63
C GLY A 33 -13.09 31.13 15.37
N GLU A 34 -12.36 30.30 16.12
CA GLU A 34 -10.93 30.05 15.88
C GLU A 34 -10.71 29.13 14.66
N LEU A 35 -11.62 28.17 14.42
CA LEU A 35 -11.49 27.25 13.29
C LEU A 35 -11.91 27.90 11.97
N PHE A 36 -12.91 28.78 12.01
CA PHE A 36 -13.42 29.45 10.82
C PHE A 36 -13.54 30.97 11.03
N PRO A 37 -12.41 31.70 11.02
CA PRO A 37 -12.35 33.11 11.39
C PRO A 37 -13.13 34.05 10.45
N GLN A 38 -13.43 33.60 9.23
CA GLN A 38 -14.17 34.40 8.24
C GLN A 38 -15.68 34.12 8.24
N ARG A 39 -16.08 32.85 8.27
CA ARG A 39 -17.48 32.40 8.37
C ARG A 39 -17.51 30.96 8.84
N THR A 40 -18.48 30.61 9.67
CA THR A 40 -18.76 29.20 9.97
C THR A 40 -19.33 28.50 8.71
N PRO A 41 -18.72 27.40 8.23
CA PRO A 41 -19.25 26.60 7.13
C PRO A 41 -20.58 25.93 7.49
N THR A 42 -21.33 25.50 6.48
CA THR A 42 -22.54 24.71 6.68
C THR A 42 -22.21 23.25 7.01
N ASN A 43 -23.17 22.50 7.56
CA ASN A 43 -22.96 21.07 7.80
C ASN A 43 -22.67 20.33 6.48
N VAL A 44 -23.35 20.71 5.40
CA VAL A 44 -23.11 20.12 4.07
C VAL A 44 -21.68 20.36 3.59
N GLU A 45 -21.14 21.57 3.75
CA GLU A 45 -19.77 21.89 3.34
C GLU A 45 -18.74 21.02 4.05
N LEU A 46 -18.89 20.83 5.37
CA LEU A 46 -17.98 20.00 6.18
C LEU A 46 -18.05 18.51 5.80
N VAL A 47 -19.26 17.97 5.57
CA VAL A 47 -19.42 16.58 5.11
C VAL A 47 -18.85 16.39 3.70
N GLN A 48 -19.05 17.35 2.80
CA GLN A 48 -18.50 17.31 1.44
C GLN A 48 -16.97 17.33 1.43
N ALA A 49 -16.34 18.13 2.31
CA ALA A 49 -14.88 18.13 2.45
C ALA A 49 -14.33 16.76 2.88
N SER A 50 -14.96 16.10 3.85
CA SER A 50 -14.61 14.73 4.26
C SER A 50 -14.83 13.72 3.13
N ALA A 51 -15.95 13.81 2.43
CA ALA A 51 -16.26 12.92 1.29
C ALA A 51 -15.28 13.11 0.13
N ALA A 52 -14.86 14.34 -0.17
CA ALA A 52 -13.90 14.64 -1.21
C ALA A 52 -12.52 14.04 -0.91
N PHE A 53 -12.06 14.13 0.35
CA PHE A 53 -10.82 13.47 0.76
C PHE A 53 -10.91 11.95 0.59
N TYR A 54 -12.00 11.35 1.09
CA TYR A 54 -12.22 9.91 0.95
C TYR A 54 -12.25 9.47 -0.52
N HIS A 55 -12.99 10.16 -1.40
CA HIS A 55 -13.03 9.81 -2.83
C HIS A 55 -11.67 9.95 -3.53
N LYS A 56 -10.87 10.96 -3.15
CA LYS A 56 -9.51 11.12 -3.67
C LYS A 56 -8.59 9.96 -3.29
N HIS A 57 -8.76 9.39 -2.09
CA HIS A 57 -7.92 8.32 -1.54
C HIS A 57 -8.67 7.00 -1.38
N GLN A 58 -9.73 6.80 -2.18
CA GLN A 58 -10.74 5.77 -1.95
C GLN A 58 -10.13 4.38 -1.87
N ALA A 59 -9.30 3.99 -2.84
CA ALA A 59 -8.76 2.64 -2.91
C ALA A 59 -7.98 2.25 -1.64
N VAL A 60 -7.24 3.19 -1.07
CA VAL A 60 -6.45 2.94 0.15
C VAL A 60 -7.34 2.93 1.38
N MET A 61 -8.28 3.86 1.50
CA MET A 61 -9.18 3.91 2.66
C MET A 61 -10.16 2.73 2.68
N ASP A 62 -10.69 2.30 1.53
CA ASP A 62 -11.55 1.11 1.43
C ASP A 62 -10.78 -0.16 1.79
N LYS A 63 -9.53 -0.31 1.31
CA LYS A 63 -8.66 -1.41 1.74
C LYS A 63 -8.47 -1.36 3.26
N ALA A 64 -8.18 -0.18 3.81
CA ALA A 64 -7.91 -0.03 5.22
C ALA A 64 -9.10 -0.44 6.09
N VAL A 65 -10.29 0.02 5.71
CA VAL A 65 -11.55 -0.34 6.38
C VAL A 65 -11.78 -1.84 6.31
N ASN A 66 -11.52 -2.50 5.17
CA ASN A 66 -11.65 -3.96 5.07
C ASN A 66 -10.66 -4.69 5.96
N ASP A 67 -9.39 -4.27 5.96
CA ASP A 67 -8.35 -4.85 6.82
C ASP A 67 -8.76 -4.73 8.31
N VAL A 68 -9.38 -3.61 8.72
CA VAL A 68 -9.93 -3.47 10.09
C VAL A 68 -11.03 -4.48 10.34
N VAL A 69 -12.02 -4.56 9.44
CA VAL A 69 -13.17 -5.44 9.62
C VAL A 69 -12.73 -6.90 9.74
N GLU A 70 -11.78 -7.33 8.91
CA GLU A 70 -11.20 -8.67 8.96
C GLU A 70 -10.40 -8.89 10.26
N PHE A 71 -9.58 -7.92 10.66
CA PHE A 71 -8.84 -7.96 11.92
C PHE A 71 -9.78 -8.12 13.12
N LEU A 72 -10.84 -7.31 13.19
CA LEU A 72 -11.80 -7.34 14.30
C LEU A 72 -12.62 -8.63 14.36
N ASP A 73 -12.80 -9.32 13.23
CA ASP A 73 -13.43 -10.64 13.18
C ASP A 73 -12.48 -11.78 13.61
N SER A 74 -11.18 -11.50 13.80
CA SER A 74 -10.17 -12.47 14.21
C SER A 74 -10.08 -12.65 15.75
N PRO A 75 -9.65 -13.83 16.26
CA PRO A 75 -9.40 -14.03 17.68
C PRO A 75 -8.36 -13.07 18.27
N ASP A 76 -7.34 -12.70 17.49
CA ASP A 76 -6.28 -11.77 17.89
C ASP A 76 -6.84 -10.35 17.99
N GLY A 77 -7.64 -9.92 17.01
CA GLY A 77 -8.36 -8.64 17.08
C GLY A 77 -9.26 -8.53 18.29
N VAL A 78 -10.01 -9.58 18.65
CA VAL A 78 -10.82 -9.62 19.87
C VAL A 78 -9.97 -9.54 21.14
N ALA A 79 -8.77 -10.13 21.16
CA ALA A 79 -7.85 -10.04 22.29
C ALA A 79 -7.24 -8.63 22.43
N TYR A 80 -6.83 -8.00 21.31
CA TYR A 80 -6.36 -6.62 21.28
C TYR A 80 -7.46 -5.64 21.69
N VAL A 81 -8.70 -5.84 21.23
CA VAL A 81 -9.87 -5.06 21.66
C VAL A 81 -9.99 -5.06 23.19
N LYS A 82 -9.92 -6.24 23.82
CA LYS A 82 -10.02 -6.37 25.28
C LYS A 82 -8.84 -5.73 26.01
N ALA A 83 -7.63 -5.81 25.46
CA ALA A 83 -6.46 -5.15 26.01
C ALA A 83 -6.58 -3.62 25.93
N LEU A 84 -7.14 -3.10 24.84
CA LEU A 84 -7.41 -1.68 24.65
C LEU A 84 -8.50 -1.17 25.60
N GLU A 85 -9.61 -1.89 25.74
CA GLU A 85 -10.65 -1.58 26.74
C GLU A 85 -10.05 -1.44 28.16
N GLY A 86 -9.19 -2.36 28.57
CA GLY A 86 -8.50 -2.29 29.87
C GLY A 86 -7.46 -1.16 29.99
N SER A 87 -6.94 -0.63 28.88
CA SER A 87 -5.98 0.50 28.88
C SER A 87 -6.65 1.86 29.12
N PHE A 88 -7.94 1.97 28.80
CA PHE A 88 -8.74 3.20 28.96
C PHE A 88 -9.42 3.32 30.34
N ASP A 89 -9.24 2.35 31.24
CA ASP A 89 -9.65 2.44 32.66
C ASP A 89 -8.81 3.45 33.47
N SER A 90 -7.84 4.13 32.84
CA SER A 90 -7.00 5.15 33.45
C SER A 90 -7.18 6.52 32.80
N ALA A 91 -7.05 7.60 33.57
CA ALA A 91 -7.35 8.98 33.14
C ALA A 91 -6.36 9.57 32.10
N ALA A 92 -5.35 8.81 31.66
CA ALA A 92 -4.39 9.24 30.64
C ALA A 92 -4.06 8.09 29.68
N PRO A 93 -3.82 8.35 28.38
CA PRO A 93 -3.32 7.34 27.46
C PRO A 93 -2.02 6.75 28.02
N ASN A 94 -1.96 5.43 28.20
CA ASN A 94 -0.80 4.76 28.80
C ASN A 94 0.23 4.38 27.72
N ALA A 95 1.47 4.09 28.11
CA ALA A 95 2.51 3.62 27.17
C ALA A 95 2.13 2.30 26.47
N LEU A 96 1.27 1.50 27.11
CA LEU A 96 0.73 0.24 26.57
C LEU A 96 -0.10 0.48 25.30
N SER A 97 -0.78 1.62 25.17
CA SER A 97 -1.56 1.98 23.98
C SER A 97 -0.69 2.15 22.72
N THR A 98 0.51 2.71 22.86
CA THR A 98 1.48 2.85 21.75
C THR A 98 2.12 1.51 21.39
N GLU A 99 2.31 0.65 22.39
CA GLU A 99 2.86 -0.70 22.23
C GLU A 99 1.87 -1.62 21.52
N ILE A 100 0.61 -1.63 21.94
CA ILE A 100 -0.49 -2.36 21.28
C ILE A 100 -0.71 -1.85 19.85
N ALA A 101 -0.71 -0.54 19.62
CA ALA A 101 -0.80 0.02 18.26
C ALA A 101 0.35 -0.45 17.35
N SER A 102 1.54 -0.59 17.92
CA SER A 102 2.69 -1.15 17.20
C SER A 102 2.49 -2.64 16.90
N GLU A 103 2.01 -3.45 17.85
CA GLU A 103 1.75 -4.89 17.65
C GLU A 103 0.66 -5.18 16.60
N ILE A 104 -0.45 -4.41 16.59
CA ILE A 104 -1.54 -4.52 15.61
C ILE A 104 -1.04 -4.31 14.17
N LEU A 105 -0.08 -3.42 13.98
CA LEU A 105 0.60 -3.21 12.69
C LEU A 105 1.47 -4.40 12.27
N HIS A 106 2.12 -5.06 13.23
CA HIS A 106 3.20 -6.00 12.98
C HIS A 106 2.74 -7.44 12.71
N ASN A 107 1.49 -7.78 13.02
CA ASN A 107 0.86 -9.02 12.54
C ASN A 107 0.61 -9.01 11.02
N GLY A 108 0.79 -7.86 10.36
CA GLY A 108 0.71 -7.74 8.91
C GLY A 108 -0.71 -7.74 8.36
N GLU A 109 -1.71 -7.51 9.21
CA GLU A 109 -3.12 -7.44 8.84
C GLU A 109 -3.46 -6.10 8.16
N PHE A 110 -2.77 -5.02 8.53
CA PHE A 110 -2.89 -3.71 7.87
C PHE A 110 -1.83 -3.51 6.78
N ASP A 111 -2.04 -4.13 5.61
CA ASP A 111 -1.15 -3.96 4.45
C ASP A 111 -1.50 -2.70 3.66
N LEU A 112 -1.27 -1.53 4.27
CA LEU A 112 -1.58 -0.21 3.69
C LEU A 112 -0.34 0.61 3.37
N ALA A 113 0.81 0.21 3.89
CA ALA A 113 2.08 0.87 3.62
C ALA A 113 2.67 0.54 2.23
N SER A 114 1.95 -0.17 1.35
CA SER A 114 2.43 -0.72 0.07
C SER A 114 2.24 0.19 -1.14
N SER A 115 1.36 1.20 -1.07
CA SER A 115 0.90 1.86 -2.30
C SER A 115 1.45 3.27 -2.52
N HIS A 116 2.29 3.79 -1.61
CA HIS A 116 2.72 5.22 -1.57
C HIS A 116 1.69 6.15 -2.22
N PRO A 117 0.44 6.14 -1.71
CA PRO A 117 -0.67 6.76 -2.40
C PRO A 117 -0.35 8.22 -2.69
N GLN A 118 -0.46 8.60 -3.97
CA GLN A 118 -0.12 9.94 -4.41
C GLN A 118 -0.84 10.98 -3.57
N GLY A 119 -0.07 11.88 -2.97
CA GLY A 119 -0.58 12.98 -2.14
C GLY A 119 -0.68 12.68 -0.65
N LEU A 120 -0.40 11.46 -0.17
CA LEU A 120 -0.23 11.19 1.27
C LEU A 120 1.26 11.21 1.66
N ARG A 121 1.57 11.80 2.80
CA ARG A 121 2.87 11.74 3.48
C ARG A 121 3.00 10.48 4.34
N GLY A 122 1.90 9.99 4.90
CA GLY A 122 1.96 8.81 5.76
C GLY A 122 0.62 8.22 6.13
N PHE A 123 0.69 7.03 6.72
CA PHE A 123 -0.44 6.29 7.26
C PHE A 123 -0.13 5.93 8.71
N GLY A 124 -1.06 6.16 9.61
CA GLY A 124 -0.92 5.85 11.02
C GLY A 124 -1.93 4.84 11.53
N VAL A 125 -1.51 4.12 12.55
CA VAL A 125 -2.39 3.24 13.32
C VAL A 125 -2.18 3.57 14.79
N GLY A 126 -3.28 3.53 15.53
CA GLY A 126 -3.31 3.95 16.90
C GLY A 126 -4.59 3.55 17.57
N VAL A 127 -4.84 4.23 18.68
CA VAL A 127 -6.01 4.02 19.52
C VAL A 127 -6.54 5.38 19.94
N SER A 128 -7.86 5.48 20.05
CA SER A 128 -8.48 6.69 20.60
C SER A 128 -9.77 6.40 21.31
N ALA A 129 -10.09 7.28 22.25
CA ALA A 129 -11.34 7.30 22.97
C ALA A 129 -11.93 8.72 22.97
N GLY A 130 -13.25 8.81 22.87
CA GLY A 130 -13.95 10.08 22.80
C GLY A 130 -15.41 9.94 23.20
N VAL A 131 -15.82 10.76 24.17
CA VAL A 131 -17.22 11.06 24.46
C VAL A 131 -17.52 12.40 23.81
N SER A 132 -18.58 12.50 23.02
CA SER A 132 -19.01 13.77 22.44
C SER A 132 -20.44 14.09 22.84
N ALA A 133 -20.68 14.41 24.11
CA ALA A 133 -21.99 14.84 24.60
C ALA A 133 -21.90 16.26 25.16
N VAL A 134 -22.43 17.26 24.44
CA VAL A 134 -22.51 18.70 24.79
C VAL A 134 -21.16 19.42 25.03
N VAL A 135 -20.28 18.88 25.87
CA VAL A 135 -18.84 19.16 25.95
C VAL A 135 -18.17 17.80 26.08
N GLY A 136 -17.54 17.35 25.00
CA GLY A 136 -16.91 16.04 24.95
C GLY A 136 -15.46 16.06 25.39
N LEU A 137 -14.94 14.96 25.90
CA LEU A 137 -13.51 14.72 26.08
C LEU A 137 -13.05 13.65 25.11
N LEU A 138 -11.92 13.89 24.46
CA LEU A 138 -11.36 13.04 23.43
C LEU A 138 -9.84 12.98 23.55
N ALA A 139 -9.28 11.79 23.38
CA ALA A 139 -7.84 11.55 23.47
C ALA A 139 -7.45 10.33 22.62
N GLY A 140 -6.20 10.31 22.18
CA GLY A 140 -5.67 9.20 21.39
C GLY A 140 -4.16 9.21 21.29
N ALA A 141 -3.64 8.12 20.75
CA ALA A 141 -2.24 7.92 20.46
C ALA A 141 -2.10 7.09 19.18
N ASP A 142 -1.29 7.52 18.23
CA ASP A 142 -1.02 6.81 16.98
C ASP A 142 0.46 6.92 16.57
N VAL A 143 0.89 5.98 15.74
CA VAL A 143 2.21 5.98 15.11
C VAL A 143 2.00 6.09 13.61
N VAL A 144 2.55 7.14 13.00
CA VAL A 144 2.44 7.44 11.57
C VAL A 144 3.72 7.01 10.85
N PHE A 145 3.56 6.15 9.85
CA PHE A 145 4.63 5.66 9.00
C PHE A 145 4.79 6.60 7.82
N ASP A 146 6.01 7.07 7.62
CA ASP A 146 6.31 8.02 6.58
C ASP A 146 6.56 7.30 5.24
N PHE A 147 5.80 7.69 4.22
CA PHE A 147 5.88 7.16 2.86
C PHE A 147 6.97 7.82 2.02
N LYS A 148 7.46 9.00 2.43
CA LYS A 148 8.51 9.72 1.72
C LYS A 148 9.89 9.46 2.33
N ASP A 149 9.96 9.23 3.63
CA ASP A 149 11.16 8.79 4.35
C ASP A 149 10.84 7.51 5.12
N GLU A 150 10.99 6.37 4.45
CA GLU A 150 10.69 5.06 5.03
C GLU A 150 11.55 4.71 6.25
N THR A 151 12.57 5.50 6.60
CA THR A 151 13.35 5.28 7.82
C THR A 151 12.74 5.94 9.05
N GLN A 152 11.71 6.78 8.89
CA GLN A 152 11.09 7.54 9.95
C GLN A 152 9.71 6.99 10.33
N VAL A 153 9.41 7.09 11.63
CA VAL A 153 8.06 6.98 12.18
C VAL A 153 7.79 8.18 13.06
N HIS A 154 6.58 8.71 12.98
CA HIS A 154 6.12 9.86 13.75
C HIS A 154 5.11 9.38 14.78
N GLY A 155 5.54 9.27 16.03
CA GLY A 155 4.61 9.00 17.12
C GLY A 155 3.86 10.27 17.50
N ARG A 156 2.59 10.14 17.84
CA ARG A 156 1.73 11.25 18.22
C ARG A 156 0.79 10.84 19.34
N VAL A 157 0.66 11.72 20.33
CA VAL A 157 -0.37 11.65 21.36
C VAL A 157 -1.17 12.93 21.33
N TRP A 158 -2.48 12.84 21.52
CA TRP A 158 -3.36 14.00 21.45
C TRP A 158 -4.49 13.91 22.47
N LYS A 159 -4.95 15.07 22.93
CA LYS A 159 -6.09 15.20 23.86
C LYS A 159 -6.79 16.53 23.67
N GLY A 160 -8.10 16.55 23.86
CA GLY A 160 -8.90 17.76 23.78
C GLY A 160 -10.37 17.50 24.05
N GLY A 161 -11.21 18.34 23.45
CA GLY A 161 -12.64 18.25 23.62
C GLY A 161 -13.43 18.60 22.38
N SER A 162 -14.67 18.11 22.32
CA SER A 162 -15.63 18.54 21.31
C SER A 162 -16.48 19.69 21.85
N LEU A 163 -16.65 20.69 21.00
CA LEU A 163 -17.46 21.87 21.24
C LEU A 163 -18.87 21.55 20.74
N LYS A 164 -19.83 21.38 21.66
CA LYS A 164 -21.28 21.21 21.40
C LYS A 164 -21.63 20.47 20.10
N GLY A 165 -21.74 19.16 20.20
CA GLY A 165 -22.40 18.30 19.23
C GLY A 165 -22.61 16.94 19.88
N GLY A 166 -23.86 16.51 20.03
CA GLY A 166 -24.17 15.18 20.55
C GLY A 166 -23.80 14.14 19.51
N LEU A 167 -22.56 13.64 19.55
CA LEU A 167 -22.12 12.47 18.81
C LEU A 167 -21.98 11.28 19.77
N SER A 168 -21.77 10.10 19.18
CA SER A 168 -21.62 8.86 19.93
C SER A 168 -20.42 8.87 20.89
N VAL A 169 -20.44 7.94 21.85
CA VAL A 169 -19.25 7.56 22.62
C VAL A 169 -18.54 6.44 21.88
N SER A 170 -17.23 6.58 21.70
CA SER A 170 -16.35 5.58 21.08
C SER A 170 -15.06 5.43 21.86
N ALA A 171 -14.59 4.20 22.02
CA ALA A 171 -13.18 3.90 22.25
C ALA A 171 -12.79 2.80 21.27
N GLY A 172 -11.60 2.85 20.68
CA GLY A 172 -11.22 1.82 19.71
C GLY A 172 -9.99 2.11 18.88
N LEU A 173 -9.89 1.39 17.77
CA LEU A 173 -8.78 1.48 16.81
C LEU A 173 -8.88 2.79 16.02
N GLU A 174 -7.75 3.45 15.83
CA GLU A 174 -7.61 4.64 15.02
C GLU A 174 -6.71 4.37 13.82
N LEU A 175 -7.20 4.69 12.61
CA LEU A 175 -6.40 4.71 11.39
C LEU A 175 -6.29 6.15 10.87
N SER A 176 -5.08 6.69 10.76
CA SER A 176 -4.86 8.08 10.32
C SER A 176 -4.17 8.16 8.95
N PHE A 177 -4.58 9.13 8.12
CA PHE A 177 -4.07 9.36 6.77
C PHE A 177 -3.61 10.81 6.66
N TRP A 178 -2.32 10.99 6.44
CA TRP A 178 -1.67 12.29 6.58
C TRP A 178 -1.18 12.80 5.24
N VAL A 179 -1.48 14.05 4.91
CA VAL A 179 -0.88 14.78 3.77
C VAL A 179 0.39 15.52 4.18
N GLU A 180 0.52 15.84 5.46
CA GLU A 180 1.70 16.41 6.10
C GLU A 180 2.09 15.60 7.34
N LYS A 181 3.36 15.61 7.74
CA LYS A 181 3.74 14.89 8.97
C LYS A 181 3.08 15.52 10.20
N PRO A 182 2.71 14.74 11.22
CA PRO A 182 2.26 15.29 12.49
C PRO A 182 3.31 16.19 13.14
N VAL A 183 2.88 17.28 13.78
CA VAL A 183 3.76 18.21 14.52
C VAL A 183 3.23 18.51 15.91
N THR A 184 4.11 18.85 16.85
CA THR A 184 3.68 19.30 18.19
C THR A 184 3.00 20.67 18.08
N GLY A 185 1.83 20.80 18.73
CA GLY A 185 1.05 22.02 18.73
C GLY A 185 -0.45 21.80 18.91
N ALA A 186 -1.24 22.76 18.41
CA ALA A 186 -2.69 22.69 18.47
C ALA A 186 -3.24 21.95 17.24
N ILE A 187 -4.30 21.18 17.45
CA ILE A 187 -5.11 20.63 16.38
C ILE A 187 -6.57 21.00 16.58
N ALA A 188 -7.28 21.18 15.47
CA ALA A 188 -8.70 21.43 15.49
C ALA A 188 -9.32 20.91 14.19
N GLY A 189 -10.64 20.80 14.17
CA GLY A 189 -11.34 20.34 12.99
C GLY A 189 -12.73 19.84 13.33
N TRP A 190 -13.21 18.83 12.60
CA TRP A 190 -14.54 18.29 12.83
C TRP A 190 -14.57 16.76 12.78
N LEU A 191 -15.53 16.22 13.54
CA LEU A 191 -15.87 14.82 13.66
C LEU A 191 -17.16 14.55 12.91
N LEU A 192 -17.22 13.43 12.20
CA LEU A 192 -18.38 12.97 11.46
C LEU A 192 -18.60 11.48 11.74
N ASP A 193 -19.73 11.12 12.33
CA ASP A 193 -20.10 9.72 12.55
C ASP A 193 -20.77 9.15 11.28
N LEU A 194 -20.04 8.28 10.57
CA LEU A 194 -20.49 7.56 9.38
C LEU A 194 -21.08 6.22 9.79
N TYR A 195 -22.39 6.05 9.60
CA TYR A 195 -23.07 4.82 9.97
C TYR A 195 -22.97 3.78 8.85
N VAL A 196 -22.24 2.69 9.10
CA VAL A 196 -22.04 1.60 8.15
C VAL A 196 -23.04 0.49 8.45
N GLN A 197 -23.81 0.11 7.43
CA GLN A 197 -24.78 -0.97 7.57
C GLN A 197 -24.05 -2.32 7.43
N THR A 198 -23.82 -3.01 8.55
CA THR A 198 -23.21 -4.35 8.58
C THR A 198 -24.29 -5.43 8.74
N LYS A 199 -23.91 -6.71 8.58
CA LYS A 199 -24.81 -7.86 8.80
C LYS A 199 -25.10 -8.12 10.29
N TYR A 200 -24.33 -7.52 11.19
CA TYR A 200 -24.46 -7.69 12.64
C TYR A 200 -25.50 -6.70 13.21
N ILE A 201 -26.21 -7.09 14.27
CA ILE A 201 -27.29 -6.30 14.92
C ILE A 201 -26.77 -4.97 15.52
N ILE A 202 -25.46 -4.87 15.73
CA ILE A 202 -24.80 -3.68 16.28
C ILE A 202 -24.46 -2.73 15.13
N VAL A 203 -25.02 -1.52 15.17
CA VAL A 203 -24.69 -0.45 14.23
C VAL A 203 -23.21 -0.09 14.39
N LEU A 204 -22.38 -0.51 13.45
CA LEU A 204 -21.00 -0.03 13.35
C LEU A 204 -21.05 1.40 12.81
N PHE A 205 -20.51 2.36 13.56
CA PHE A 205 -20.20 3.69 13.00
C PHE A 205 -18.69 3.82 12.88
N VAL A 206 -18.23 4.51 11.85
CA VAL A 206 -16.84 4.94 11.70
C VAL A 206 -16.83 6.43 11.97
N ARG A 207 -16.04 6.88 12.94
CA ARG A 207 -15.88 8.31 13.18
C ARG A 207 -14.76 8.85 12.32
N PHE A 208 -15.12 9.76 11.43
CA PHE A 208 -14.20 10.45 10.53
C PHE A 208 -13.82 11.79 11.17
N MET A 209 -12.56 11.92 11.58
CA MET A 209 -11.98 13.13 12.13
C MET A 209 -11.17 13.84 11.04
N TYR A 210 -11.61 15.04 10.65
CA TYR A 210 -10.86 15.90 9.74
C TYR A 210 -9.93 16.80 10.56
N ILE A 211 -8.62 16.77 10.28
CA ILE A 211 -7.60 17.34 11.15
C ILE A 211 -6.91 18.50 10.46
N ASN A 212 -7.00 19.67 11.08
CA ASN A 212 -6.13 20.79 10.83
C ASN A 212 -5.10 20.89 11.98
N GLN A 213 -3.84 21.18 11.65
CA GLN A 213 -2.77 21.32 12.63
C GLN A 213 -2.10 22.68 12.55
N ARG A 214 -1.64 23.16 13.71
CA ARG A 214 -0.85 24.38 13.87
C ARG A 214 0.39 24.04 14.68
N ALA A 215 1.55 24.10 14.03
CA ALA A 215 2.84 23.91 14.68
C ALA A 215 3.04 24.93 15.81
N GLU A 216 3.75 24.54 16.86
CA GLU A 216 4.13 25.46 17.94
C GLU A 216 4.87 26.70 17.39
N GLY A 217 4.38 27.89 17.75
CA GLY A 217 4.92 29.17 17.24
C GLY A 217 4.35 29.64 15.90
N SER A 218 3.51 28.84 15.23
CA SER A 218 2.74 29.28 14.05
C SER A 218 1.39 29.89 14.46
N THR A 219 0.84 30.74 13.60
CA THR A 219 -0.50 31.35 13.77
C THR A 219 -1.59 30.66 12.94
N GLU A 220 -1.24 29.88 11.92
CA GLU A 220 -2.18 29.33 10.94
C GLU A 220 -2.51 27.85 11.23
N LEU A 221 -3.79 27.48 11.04
CA LEU A 221 -4.28 26.11 11.08
C LEU A 221 -4.47 25.62 9.66
N ASP A 222 -3.66 24.64 9.24
CA ASP A 222 -3.71 24.08 7.89
C ASP A 222 -4.20 22.64 7.90
N PHE A 223 -4.84 22.22 6.81
CA PHE A 223 -5.27 20.84 6.67
C PHE A 223 -4.08 19.88 6.61
N SER A 224 -4.09 18.86 7.46
CA SER A 224 -2.94 17.95 7.63
C SER A 224 -3.28 16.49 7.41
N GLY A 225 -4.53 16.10 7.59
CA GLY A 225 -4.95 14.73 7.39
C GLY A 225 -6.33 14.41 7.93
N VAL A 226 -6.67 13.13 7.88
CA VAL A 226 -7.90 12.59 8.45
C VAL A 226 -7.60 11.39 9.32
N SER A 227 -8.50 11.09 10.24
CA SER A 227 -8.42 9.91 11.08
C SER A 227 -9.78 9.20 11.10
N LEU A 228 -9.76 7.88 10.99
CA LEU A 228 -10.90 6.99 11.06
C LEU A 228 -10.82 6.23 12.37
N GLN A 229 -11.76 6.49 13.26
CA GLN A 229 -11.90 5.74 14.49
C GLN A 229 -12.97 4.66 14.32
N PHE A 230 -12.60 3.43 14.65
CA PHE A 230 -13.45 2.25 14.64
C PHE A 230 -13.77 1.89 16.10
N PRO A 231 -14.98 2.16 16.58
CA PRO A 231 -15.37 1.89 17.97
C PRO A 231 -15.37 0.38 18.25
N LEU A 232 -14.72 0.01 19.34
CA LEU A 232 -14.58 -1.34 19.87
C LEU A 232 -15.30 -1.41 21.22
N GLY A 233 -16.33 -2.25 21.33
CA GLY A 233 -17.07 -2.52 22.58
C GLY A 233 -18.03 -1.43 23.07
N ILE A 234 -17.61 -0.16 23.07
CA ILE A 234 -18.42 1.00 23.49
C ILE A 234 -18.74 1.83 22.26
N GLY A 235 -19.81 1.44 21.56
CA GLY A 235 -20.41 2.21 20.49
C GLY A 235 -21.87 2.47 20.84
N LEU A 236 -22.11 3.50 21.66
CA LEU A 236 -23.49 3.92 21.95
C LEU A 236 -23.84 5.08 21.02
N PRO A 237 -24.61 4.83 19.94
CA PRO A 237 -25.16 5.92 19.17
C PRO A 237 -26.15 6.66 20.07
N ILE A 238 -25.78 7.86 20.50
CA ILE A 238 -26.69 8.75 21.22
C ILE A 238 -27.64 9.36 20.17
N ARG A 239 -28.57 8.55 19.65
CA ARG A 239 -29.64 8.99 18.74
C ARG A 239 -30.72 9.69 19.54
N HIS A 240 -30.61 11.00 19.68
CA HIS A 240 -31.72 11.86 20.01
C HIS A 240 -32.54 12.15 18.76
N SER A 241 -33.43 11.23 18.38
CA SER A 241 -34.49 11.41 17.35
C SER A 241 -34.06 11.90 15.94
N LYS A 242 -34.68 11.30 14.92
CA LYS A 242 -34.49 11.70 13.51
C LYS A 242 -34.76 13.20 13.32
N GLY A 243 -33.73 13.97 12.98
CA GLY A 243 -33.82 15.41 12.71
C GLY A 243 -33.17 16.33 13.74
N THR A 244 -32.79 15.81 14.92
CA THR A 244 -32.14 16.56 16.01
C THR A 244 -30.74 16.06 16.37
N ASP A 245 -30.31 14.94 15.78
CA ASP A 245 -28.95 14.40 15.93
C ASP A 245 -27.91 15.27 15.21
N GLY A 246 -26.86 15.68 15.93
CA GLY A 246 -25.70 16.30 15.31
C GLY A 246 -25.04 15.32 14.34
N VAL A 247 -24.80 15.76 13.10
CA VAL A 247 -24.06 14.98 12.09
C VAL A 247 -22.57 15.30 12.17
N VAL A 248 -22.24 16.52 12.60
CA VAL A 248 -20.89 17.06 12.70
C VAL A 248 -20.69 17.63 14.10
N ALA A 249 -19.54 17.40 14.70
CA ALA A 249 -19.09 18.12 15.90
C ALA A 249 -17.71 18.73 15.65
N ILE A 250 -17.49 19.96 16.11
CA ILE A 250 -16.19 20.60 16.03
C ILE A 250 -15.35 20.19 17.24
N PHE A 251 -14.05 19.98 17.05
CA PHE A 251 -13.14 19.66 18.14
C PHE A 251 -11.93 20.60 18.16
N ALA A 252 -11.37 20.76 19.35
CA ALA A 252 -10.10 21.42 19.58
C ALA A 252 -9.28 20.56 20.56
N ALA A 253 -8.01 20.36 20.25
CA ALA A 253 -7.11 19.51 21.00
C ALA A 253 -5.67 20.02 20.92
N THR A 254 -4.84 19.50 21.82
CA THR A 254 -3.38 19.64 21.79
C THR A 254 -2.79 18.29 21.42
N GLN A 255 -1.76 18.29 20.57
CA GLN A 255 -1.00 17.09 20.25
C GLN A 255 0.49 17.29 20.52
N THR A 256 1.14 16.19 20.90
CA THR A 256 2.59 16.08 21.02
C THR A 256 3.06 15.05 20.01
N ALA A 257 3.87 15.48 19.05
CA ALA A 257 4.47 14.61 18.05
C ALA A 257 5.97 14.42 18.35
N PHE A 258 6.50 13.26 18.02
CA PHE A 258 7.91 12.95 18.15
C PHE A 258 8.38 12.07 17.00
N ASP A 259 9.57 12.39 16.50
CA ASP A 259 10.20 11.65 15.42
C ASP A 259 11.08 10.54 16.02
N ARG A 260 11.00 9.34 15.46
CA ARG A 260 11.91 8.23 15.76
C ARG A 260 12.33 7.56 14.48
N ASN A 261 13.61 7.16 14.42
CA ASN A 261 14.04 6.22 13.39
C ASN A 261 13.34 4.88 13.62
N LYS A 262 12.98 4.20 12.54
CA LYS A 262 12.65 2.77 12.61
C LYS A 262 13.79 2.03 13.26
N ARG A 263 13.48 1.01 14.07
CA ARG A 263 14.51 0.17 14.69
C ARG A 263 15.28 -0.62 13.62
N ALA A 264 14.63 -0.96 12.51
CA ALA A 264 15.24 -1.65 11.39
C ALA A 264 14.57 -1.36 10.03
N THR A 265 15.33 -1.54 8.96
CA THR A 265 14.83 -1.59 7.57
C THR A 265 15.10 -2.95 6.94
N LEU A 266 14.27 -3.33 5.97
CA LEU A 266 14.39 -4.60 5.24
C LEU A 266 14.63 -4.34 3.76
N GLN A 267 15.51 -5.13 3.16
CA GLN A 267 15.62 -5.26 1.72
C GLN A 267 15.56 -6.74 1.36
N VAL A 268 14.79 -7.07 0.32
CA VAL A 268 14.74 -8.43 -0.24
C VAL A 268 14.90 -8.35 -1.74
N VAL A 269 15.90 -9.05 -2.26
CA VAL A 269 16.18 -9.09 -3.70
C VAL A 269 16.49 -10.51 -4.15
N ASN A 270 16.15 -10.80 -5.40
CA ASN A 270 16.68 -11.98 -6.07
C ASN A 270 18.20 -11.85 -6.17
N LYS A 271 18.92 -12.86 -5.70
CA LYS A 271 20.38 -12.88 -5.60
C LYS A 271 21.07 -12.73 -6.95
N THR A 272 20.49 -13.29 -8.01
CA THR A 272 21.07 -13.29 -9.36
C THR A 272 20.84 -11.97 -10.06
N THR A 273 19.63 -11.42 -9.97
CA THR A 273 19.22 -10.24 -10.74
C THR A 273 19.29 -8.94 -9.95
N ASN A 274 19.45 -9.01 -8.63
CA ASN A 274 19.45 -7.88 -7.69
C ASN A 274 18.19 -6.99 -7.78
N VAL A 275 17.06 -7.57 -8.21
CA VAL A 275 15.75 -6.90 -8.23
C VAL A 275 14.80 -7.56 -7.23
N PRO A 276 13.85 -6.81 -6.64
CA PRO A 276 12.91 -7.32 -5.64
C PRO A 276 11.76 -8.12 -6.29
N THR A 277 12.09 -9.09 -7.14
CA THR A 277 11.11 -9.91 -7.86
C THR A 277 11.54 -11.36 -8.04
N ILE A 278 10.57 -12.28 -8.09
CA ILE A 278 10.76 -13.62 -8.66
C ILE A 278 9.89 -13.82 -9.89
N ALA A 279 10.35 -14.69 -10.78
CA ALA A 279 9.60 -15.15 -11.93
C ALA A 279 8.69 -16.36 -11.59
N VAL A 280 7.58 -16.49 -12.31
CA VAL A 280 6.70 -17.66 -12.25
C VAL A 280 7.51 -18.93 -12.55
N LYS A 281 7.36 -19.95 -11.70
CA LYS A 281 8.03 -21.27 -11.81
C LYS A 281 9.56 -21.26 -11.80
N GLU A 282 10.21 -20.10 -11.67
CA GLU A 282 11.65 -20.02 -11.49
C GLU A 282 12.02 -20.36 -10.04
N ILE A 283 13.10 -21.14 -9.88
CA ILE A 283 13.72 -21.35 -8.57
C ILE A 283 14.80 -20.29 -8.43
N ALA A 284 14.72 -19.49 -7.38
CA ALA A 284 15.67 -18.43 -7.09
C ALA A 284 16.18 -18.51 -5.64
N ASP A 285 17.32 -17.87 -5.42
CA ASP A 285 17.80 -17.52 -4.08
C ASP A 285 17.46 -16.05 -3.81
N LEU A 286 16.96 -15.75 -2.61
CA LEU A 286 16.71 -14.38 -2.17
C LEU A 286 17.74 -13.95 -1.13
N VAL A 287 18.32 -12.77 -1.31
CA VAL A 287 19.11 -12.11 -0.28
C VAL A 287 18.15 -11.25 0.53
N VAL A 288 18.08 -11.52 1.84
CA VAL A 288 17.30 -10.76 2.82
C VAL A 288 18.29 -10.01 3.70
N THR A 289 18.23 -8.69 3.64
CA THR A 289 19.11 -7.79 4.38
C THR A 289 18.29 -6.99 5.37
N LEU A 290 18.48 -7.27 6.66
CA LEU A 290 17.90 -6.55 7.77
C LEU A 290 18.96 -5.58 8.33
N ARG A 291 18.69 -4.28 8.33
CA ARG A 291 19.64 -3.25 8.79
C ARG A 291 19.19 -2.57 10.08
N ASN A 292 20.11 -2.41 11.05
CA ASN A 292 19.83 -1.73 12.31
C ASN A 292 19.87 -0.22 12.11
N THR A 293 18.72 0.44 12.12
CA THR A 293 18.59 1.90 11.93
C THR A 293 18.25 2.63 13.23
N SER A 294 18.22 1.92 14.35
CA SER A 294 17.83 2.47 15.66
C SER A 294 18.79 3.52 16.24
N GLY A 295 20.01 3.63 15.68
CA GLY A 295 21.06 4.51 16.19
C GLY A 295 21.80 3.98 17.43
N HIS A 296 21.48 2.77 17.89
CA HIS A 296 22.16 2.09 19.00
C HIS A 296 22.31 0.59 18.74
N ASP A 297 23.17 -0.07 19.51
CA ASP A 297 23.35 -1.51 19.46
C ASP A 297 22.12 -2.22 20.05
N VAL A 298 21.70 -3.31 19.40
CA VAL A 298 20.58 -4.14 19.84
C VAL A 298 21.15 -5.44 20.41
N ALA A 299 20.98 -5.66 21.71
CA ALA A 299 21.32 -6.93 22.35
C ALA A 299 20.28 -7.99 21.96
N LEU A 300 20.75 -9.19 21.62
CA LEU A 300 19.92 -10.35 21.30
C LEU A 300 20.28 -11.47 22.26
N SER A 301 19.26 -12.02 22.92
CA SER A 301 19.38 -13.13 23.84
C SER A 301 19.39 -14.45 23.06
N SER A 302 20.04 -15.48 23.60
CA SER A 302 19.83 -16.85 23.12
C SER A 302 18.34 -17.17 23.18
N GLY A 303 17.80 -17.70 22.09
CA GLY A 303 16.37 -17.90 21.90
C GLY A 303 15.65 -16.76 21.18
N ALA A 304 16.33 -15.65 20.83
CA ALA A 304 15.76 -14.65 19.93
C ALA A 304 15.26 -15.31 18.64
N ALA A 305 14.08 -14.93 18.17
CA ALA A 305 13.43 -15.55 17.03
C ALA A 305 13.23 -14.54 15.90
N MET A 306 13.72 -14.86 14.71
CA MET A 306 13.45 -14.12 13.48
C MET A 306 12.47 -14.92 12.61
N THR A 307 11.29 -14.37 12.36
CA THR A 307 10.24 -14.99 11.55
C THR A 307 10.08 -14.22 10.25
N ILE A 308 10.23 -14.90 9.12
CA ILE A 308 10.07 -14.35 7.78
C ILE A 308 8.78 -14.90 7.17
N ASN A 309 7.84 -14.01 6.86
CA ASN A 309 6.60 -14.34 6.18
C ASN A 309 6.71 -13.92 4.72
N MET A 310 6.42 -14.87 3.83
CA MET A 310 6.44 -14.65 2.39
C MET A 310 5.10 -14.07 1.90
N PRO A 311 5.08 -13.39 0.73
CA PRO A 311 3.86 -12.93 0.10
C PRO A 311 2.80 -14.01 -0.09
N SER A 312 1.51 -13.64 -0.11
CA SER A 312 0.38 -14.57 -0.20
C SER A 312 0.28 -15.37 -1.50
N TYR A 313 1.04 -15.00 -2.54
CA TYR A 313 1.15 -15.80 -3.74
C TYR A 313 2.05 -17.02 -3.57
N PHE A 314 2.84 -17.13 -2.49
CA PHE A 314 3.46 -18.40 -2.11
C PHE A 314 2.47 -19.24 -1.32
N THR A 315 2.29 -20.50 -1.73
CA THR A 315 1.50 -21.47 -0.96
C THR A 315 2.28 -21.97 0.26
N ASP A 316 1.59 -22.63 1.19
CA ASP A 316 2.23 -23.31 2.32
C ASP A 316 3.32 -24.29 1.87
N ASP A 317 3.06 -25.05 0.81
CA ASP A 317 4.02 -25.99 0.21
C ASP A 317 5.22 -25.25 -0.40
N ASP A 318 5.01 -24.10 -1.05
CA ASP A 318 6.09 -23.29 -1.59
C ASP A 318 7.03 -22.79 -0.48
N VAL A 319 6.47 -22.33 0.65
CA VAL A 319 7.25 -21.83 1.79
C VAL A 319 7.96 -22.98 2.51
N SER A 320 7.30 -24.12 2.68
CA SER A 320 7.88 -25.30 3.34
C SER A 320 9.07 -25.89 2.57
N ALA A 321 9.18 -25.62 1.27
CA ALA A 321 10.30 -26.03 0.43
C ALA A 321 11.53 -25.11 0.52
N MET A 322 11.37 -23.91 1.10
CA MET A 322 12.45 -22.94 1.26
C MET A 322 13.38 -23.34 2.41
N ASN A 323 14.63 -22.90 2.32
CA ASN A 323 15.63 -23.17 3.36
C ASN A 323 16.49 -21.94 3.62
N ILE A 324 16.96 -21.80 4.86
CA ILE A 324 17.87 -20.73 5.26
C ILE A 324 19.03 -21.34 6.04
N ASP A 325 20.24 -21.07 5.58
CA ASP A 325 21.46 -21.33 6.35
C ASP A 325 22.06 -20.00 6.79
N TYR A 326 22.05 -19.75 8.10
CA TYR A 326 22.58 -18.52 8.68
C TYR A 326 23.39 -18.83 9.96
N PRO A 327 24.72 -18.61 9.97
CA PRO A 327 25.57 -19.01 11.07
C PRO A 327 25.12 -18.47 12.44
N GLY A 328 25.08 -19.36 13.43
CA GLY A 328 24.65 -19.01 14.79
C GLY A 328 23.13 -19.02 15.00
N TRP A 329 22.35 -19.27 13.94
CA TRP A 329 20.90 -19.39 14.00
C TRP A 329 20.46 -20.78 13.54
N THR A 330 19.46 -21.34 14.23
CA THR A 330 18.84 -22.62 13.85
C THR A 330 17.58 -22.33 13.05
N PHE A 331 17.51 -22.83 11.81
CA PHE A 331 16.33 -22.72 10.98
C PHE A 331 15.31 -23.83 11.30
N THR A 332 14.05 -23.43 11.35
CA THR A 332 12.87 -24.30 11.47
C THR A 332 11.73 -23.72 10.64
N ASP A 333 10.99 -24.57 9.95
CA ASP A 333 9.67 -24.22 9.43
C ASP A 333 8.61 -24.52 10.49
N VAL A 334 7.84 -23.50 10.88
CA VAL A 334 6.71 -23.64 11.81
C VAL A 334 5.46 -23.09 11.15
N LYS A 335 4.62 -23.98 10.62
CA LYS A 335 3.34 -23.63 9.97
C LYS A 335 3.53 -22.69 8.76
N SER A 336 4.43 -23.05 7.83
CA SER A 336 4.71 -22.25 6.63
C SER A 336 5.30 -20.87 6.96
N LYS A 337 6.10 -20.80 8.02
CA LYS A 337 6.80 -19.59 8.43
C LYS A 337 8.27 -19.92 8.62
N LEU A 338 9.11 -19.22 7.88
CA LEU A 338 10.56 -19.39 7.95
C LEU A 338 11.06 -18.78 9.26
N THR A 339 11.42 -19.62 10.22
CA THR A 339 11.79 -19.18 11.57
C THR A 339 13.25 -19.52 11.87
N LEU A 340 14.02 -18.53 12.27
CA LEU A 340 15.40 -18.68 12.72
C LEU A 340 15.46 -18.41 14.23
N THR A 341 16.10 -19.28 15.00
CA THR A 341 16.30 -19.10 16.44
C THR A 341 17.78 -18.92 16.77
N LEU A 342 18.13 -17.84 17.47
CA LEU A 342 19.50 -17.51 17.83
C LEU A 342 20.06 -18.48 18.89
N SER A 343 21.17 -19.14 18.57
CA SER A 343 21.75 -20.17 19.44
C SER A 343 22.50 -19.62 20.66
N LYS A 344 23.02 -18.40 20.60
CA LYS A 344 23.82 -17.76 21.67
C LYS A 344 23.60 -16.25 21.67
N ASN A 345 23.74 -15.62 22.83
CA ASN A 345 23.65 -14.17 22.94
C ASN A 345 24.56 -13.48 21.91
N SER A 346 24.05 -12.43 21.29
CA SER A 346 24.73 -11.66 20.25
C SER A 346 24.40 -10.18 20.39
N THR A 347 25.17 -9.34 19.70
CA THR A 347 24.91 -7.91 19.60
C THR A 347 24.81 -7.54 18.14
N TRP A 348 23.66 -6.98 17.77
CA TRP A 348 23.45 -6.41 16.46
C TRP A 348 23.83 -4.93 16.49
N ALA A 349 25.04 -4.64 16.03
CA ALA A 349 25.62 -3.31 16.12
C ALA A 349 24.80 -2.27 15.31
N SER A 350 24.80 -1.03 15.78
CA SER A 350 24.14 0.07 15.09
C SER A 350 24.65 0.24 13.65
N ASN A 351 23.74 0.49 12.71
CA ASN A 351 24.04 0.67 11.28
C ASN A 351 24.71 -0.54 10.59
N THR A 352 24.56 -1.73 11.15
CA THR A 352 25.05 -2.98 10.54
C THR A 352 23.93 -3.84 10.00
N ASP A 353 24.28 -4.68 9.03
CA ASP A 353 23.35 -5.54 8.31
C ASP A 353 23.44 -6.98 8.84
N MET A 354 22.30 -7.60 9.08
CA MET A 354 22.16 -9.05 9.04
C MET A 354 21.75 -9.43 7.62
N SER A 355 22.60 -10.17 6.91
CA SER A 355 22.31 -10.65 5.56
C SER A 355 22.23 -12.17 5.57
N LEU A 356 21.06 -12.68 5.20
CA LEU A 356 20.77 -14.11 5.10
C LEU A 356 20.26 -14.44 3.69
N VAL A 357 20.40 -15.70 3.29
CA VAL A 357 19.97 -16.17 1.98
C VAL A 357 18.86 -17.20 2.17
N ILE A 358 17.70 -16.94 1.57
CA ILE A 358 16.62 -17.92 1.43
C ILE A 358 16.83 -18.64 0.10
N THR A 359 17.04 -19.95 0.15
CA THR A 359 17.22 -20.80 -1.03
C THR A 359 15.92 -21.51 -1.41
N ASN A 360 15.87 -22.03 -2.64
CA ASN A 360 14.73 -22.79 -3.19
C ASN A 360 13.42 -21.99 -3.28
N VAL A 361 13.49 -20.67 -3.44
CA VAL A 361 12.30 -19.83 -3.53
C VAL A 361 11.66 -20.01 -4.89
N LYS A 362 10.43 -20.56 -4.91
CA LYS A 362 9.63 -20.76 -6.11
C LYS A 362 8.16 -20.56 -5.79
N SER A 363 7.47 -19.77 -6.60
CA SER A 363 6.00 -19.65 -6.52
C SER A 363 5.34 -20.68 -7.43
N SER A 364 4.40 -21.44 -6.88
CA SER A 364 3.47 -22.30 -7.63
C SER A 364 2.35 -21.50 -8.29
N ASN A 365 2.05 -20.30 -7.79
CA ASN A 365 1.07 -19.38 -8.37
C ASN A 365 1.67 -18.50 -9.47
N GLN A 366 0.78 -17.79 -10.17
CA GLN A 366 1.09 -16.84 -11.24
C GLN A 366 0.31 -15.53 -11.06
N PRO A 367 0.76 -14.41 -11.64
CA PRO A 367 0.01 -13.18 -11.61
C PRO A 367 -1.42 -13.35 -12.17
N PRO A 368 -2.43 -12.64 -11.62
CA PRO A 368 -3.79 -12.68 -12.14
C PRO A 368 -3.86 -12.36 -13.64
N ALA A 369 -4.83 -12.96 -14.33
CA ALA A 369 -5.02 -12.72 -15.76
C ALA A 369 -5.14 -11.21 -16.07
N GLY A 370 -4.35 -10.74 -17.03
CA GLY A 370 -4.30 -9.33 -17.43
C GLY A 370 -3.36 -8.44 -16.59
N GLN A 371 -2.66 -8.98 -15.59
CA GLN A 371 -1.68 -8.23 -14.80
C GLN A 371 -0.23 -8.58 -15.17
N GLN A 372 0.64 -7.56 -15.12
CA GLN A 372 2.08 -7.70 -15.41
C GLN A 372 2.86 -8.38 -14.28
N SER A 373 2.42 -8.14 -13.06
CA SER A 373 3.02 -8.65 -11.83
C SER A 373 1.92 -8.82 -10.78
N TYR A 374 2.21 -9.63 -9.77
CA TYR A 374 1.45 -9.69 -8.54
C TYR A 374 2.33 -9.07 -7.44
N PRO A 375 2.05 -7.82 -7.02
CA PRO A 375 2.79 -7.20 -5.92
C PRO A 375 2.57 -7.98 -4.63
N GLY A 376 3.59 -8.00 -3.79
CA GLY A 376 3.55 -8.62 -2.47
C GLY A 376 4.60 -8.03 -1.55
N LYS A 377 4.65 -8.51 -0.30
CA LYS A 377 5.65 -8.09 0.68
C LYS A 377 6.24 -9.26 1.42
N VAL A 378 7.55 -9.22 1.63
CA VAL A 378 8.22 -10.04 2.62
C VAL A 378 8.20 -9.28 3.94
N LYS A 379 7.77 -9.97 5.02
CA LYS A 379 7.69 -9.39 6.37
C LYS A 379 8.65 -10.12 7.28
N VAL A 380 9.50 -9.41 7.99
CA VAL A 380 10.41 -9.97 8.99
C VAL A 380 10.03 -9.43 10.35
N GLY A 381 9.84 -10.32 11.32
CA GLY A 381 9.70 -10.00 12.74
C GLY A 381 10.85 -10.62 13.53
N LEU A 382 11.58 -9.80 14.28
CA LEU A 382 12.64 -10.21 15.20
C LEU A 382 12.16 -9.98 16.63
N ASN A 383 11.94 -11.08 17.35
CA ASN A 383 11.46 -11.10 18.72
C ASN A 383 12.57 -11.53 19.68
N ASP A 384 12.61 -10.92 20.86
CA ASP A 384 13.53 -11.26 21.94
C ASP A 384 12.86 -11.00 23.28
N ILE A 385 13.20 -11.78 24.31
CA ILE A 385 12.66 -11.60 25.66
C ILE A 385 13.01 -10.22 26.28
N SER A 386 14.11 -9.61 25.84
CA SER A 386 14.52 -8.28 26.29
C SER A 386 13.77 -7.15 25.60
N PHE A 387 13.01 -7.45 24.54
CA PHE A 387 12.25 -6.43 23.83
C PHE A 387 10.89 -6.26 24.49
N THR A 388 10.48 -5.02 24.66
CA THR A 388 9.10 -4.73 25.08
C THR A 388 8.13 -4.98 23.92
N ALA A 389 8.60 -4.79 22.67
CA ALA A 389 7.90 -5.16 21.44
C ALA A 389 8.86 -5.70 20.36
N PRO A 390 8.43 -6.65 19.51
CA PRO A 390 9.24 -7.16 18.41
C PRO A 390 9.72 -6.08 17.44
N ILE A 391 10.91 -6.25 16.86
CA ILE A 391 11.37 -5.45 15.71
C ILE A 391 10.75 -6.03 14.46
N ALA A 392 9.81 -5.34 13.83
CA ALA A 392 9.24 -5.79 12.57
C ALA A 392 9.54 -4.82 11.44
N THR A 393 9.68 -5.36 10.24
CA THR A 393 10.00 -4.61 9.02
C THR A 393 9.52 -5.35 7.78
N VAL A 394 9.35 -4.63 6.69
CA VAL A 394 8.77 -5.16 5.44
C VAL A 394 9.55 -4.67 4.25
N ALA A 395 9.55 -5.46 3.18
CA ALA A 395 10.12 -5.11 1.89
C ALA A 395 9.16 -5.52 0.78
N ASP A 396 8.99 -4.66 -0.22
CA ASP A 396 8.22 -5.01 -1.40
C ASP A 396 8.90 -6.12 -2.18
N PHE A 397 8.11 -7.09 -2.63
CA PHE A 397 8.61 -8.22 -3.38
C PHE A 397 7.52 -8.77 -4.31
N SER A 398 7.73 -8.69 -5.62
CA SER A 398 6.69 -9.01 -6.60
C SER A 398 6.94 -10.33 -7.33
N LEU A 399 5.86 -11.06 -7.59
CA LEU A 399 5.85 -12.15 -8.54
C LEU A 399 5.63 -11.57 -9.94
N VAL A 400 6.53 -11.85 -10.87
CA VAL A 400 6.44 -11.44 -12.27
C VAL A 400 6.39 -12.66 -13.18
N TRP A 401 5.93 -12.52 -14.41
CA TRP A 401 5.89 -13.64 -15.35
C TRP A 401 7.27 -14.20 -15.67
N ALA A 402 8.26 -13.33 -15.95
CA ALA A 402 9.66 -13.67 -15.74
C ALA A 402 10.53 -12.43 -15.46
N ASN A 403 11.74 -12.67 -14.98
CA ASN A 403 12.73 -11.62 -14.70
C ASN A 403 13.64 -11.33 -15.91
N SER A 404 13.22 -11.74 -17.12
CA SER A 404 14.09 -11.73 -18.30
C SER A 404 14.29 -10.33 -18.85
N GLN A 405 15.57 -9.94 -18.93
CA GLN A 405 16.04 -8.72 -19.57
C GLN A 405 16.63 -9.06 -20.95
N ALA A 406 16.43 -8.17 -21.91
CA ALA A 406 17.10 -8.23 -23.21
C ALA A 406 17.57 -6.85 -23.64
N LYS A 407 18.76 -6.79 -24.27
CA LYS A 407 19.14 -5.67 -25.12
C LYS A 407 18.61 -5.94 -26.53
N LEU A 408 17.85 -5.01 -27.10
CA LEU A 408 17.33 -5.10 -28.46
C LEU A 408 18.04 -4.11 -29.35
N ASP A 409 18.70 -4.62 -30.39
CA ASP A 409 19.13 -3.82 -31.53
C ASP A 409 18.05 -3.93 -32.61
N TRP A 410 17.63 -2.80 -33.18
CA TRP A 410 16.51 -2.77 -34.11
C TRP A 410 16.77 -1.85 -35.30
N HIS A 411 16.14 -2.20 -36.43
CA HIS A 411 16.25 -1.48 -37.69
C HIS A 411 14.95 -1.60 -38.50
N ALA A 412 14.48 -0.48 -39.05
CA ALA A 412 13.30 -0.38 -39.88
C ALA A 412 13.71 -0.01 -41.31
N ASP A 413 13.37 -0.89 -42.26
CA ASP A 413 13.51 -0.63 -43.69
C ASP A 413 12.13 -0.29 -44.26
N VAL A 414 11.99 0.87 -44.90
CA VAL A 414 10.73 1.29 -45.53
C VAL A 414 10.95 1.65 -46.99
N THR A 415 10.02 1.22 -47.86
CA THR A 415 10.03 1.60 -49.28
C THR A 415 9.39 2.97 -49.49
N THR A 416 9.34 3.45 -50.74
CA THR A 416 8.71 4.74 -51.11
C THR A 416 7.23 4.85 -50.76
N ASP A 417 6.58 3.75 -50.38
CA ASP A 417 5.16 3.73 -49.99
C ASP A 417 4.93 4.22 -48.55
N PHE A 418 6.02 4.34 -47.78
CA PHE A 418 6.00 4.76 -46.39
C PHE A 418 7.02 5.86 -46.13
N LYS A 419 6.73 6.68 -45.13
CA LYS A 419 7.67 7.63 -44.54
C LYS A 419 7.77 7.38 -43.04
N LEU A 420 8.96 7.07 -42.55
CA LEU A 420 9.23 7.04 -41.11
C LEU A 420 9.07 8.45 -40.52
N THR A 421 8.42 8.53 -39.37
CA THR A 421 8.26 9.78 -38.61
C THR A 421 9.10 9.81 -37.34
N GLY A 422 9.78 8.70 -37.00
CA GLY A 422 10.81 8.62 -35.96
C GLY A 422 12.14 8.10 -36.50
N ASN A 423 13.00 7.61 -35.59
CA ASN A 423 14.29 7.00 -35.95
C ASN A 423 14.08 5.72 -36.77
N GLY A 424 15.02 5.44 -37.70
CA GLY A 424 15.02 4.22 -38.50
C GLY A 424 15.75 3.05 -37.85
N SER A 425 16.54 3.29 -36.81
CA SER A 425 17.26 2.25 -36.08
C SER A 425 17.60 2.71 -34.66
N GLY A 426 17.96 1.76 -33.81
CA GLY A 426 18.37 2.05 -32.45
C GLY A 426 18.71 0.81 -31.62
N SER A 427 19.01 1.06 -30.35
CA SER A 427 19.26 0.03 -29.36
C SER A 427 18.57 0.40 -28.06
N LEU A 428 17.99 -0.56 -27.35
CA LEU A 428 17.39 -0.34 -26.03
C LEU A 428 17.50 -1.57 -25.14
N THR A 429 17.43 -1.38 -23.83
CA THR A 429 17.23 -2.46 -22.86
C THR A 429 15.76 -2.54 -22.50
N THR A 430 15.20 -3.74 -22.52
CA THR A 430 13.79 -4.01 -22.22
C THR A 430 13.66 -5.23 -21.33
N TYR A 431 12.49 -5.36 -20.72
CA TYR A 431 12.09 -6.50 -19.92
C TYR A 431 10.86 -7.15 -20.55
N ALA A 432 10.75 -8.45 -20.39
CA ALA A 432 9.61 -9.17 -20.92
C ALA A 432 8.33 -8.79 -20.16
N GLN A 433 7.21 -8.75 -20.87
CA GLN A 433 5.90 -8.39 -20.35
C GLN A 433 4.89 -9.50 -20.70
N PRO A 434 3.89 -9.78 -19.85
CA PRO A 434 2.85 -10.71 -20.25
C PRO A 434 1.97 -10.15 -21.37
N GLY A 435 1.42 -11.07 -22.15
CA GLY A 435 0.53 -10.77 -23.26
C GLY A 435 1.27 -10.49 -24.57
N THR A 436 0.58 -9.77 -25.46
CA THR A 436 1.03 -9.46 -26.83
C THR A 436 1.01 -7.95 -27.10
N THR A 437 1.33 -7.17 -26.06
CA THR A 437 1.43 -5.72 -26.15
C THR A 437 2.60 -5.35 -27.05
N VAL A 438 2.33 -4.50 -28.05
CA VAL A 438 3.34 -3.99 -28.96
C VAL A 438 3.96 -2.77 -28.32
N VAL A 439 5.26 -2.83 -28.05
CA VAL A 439 6.07 -1.69 -27.62
C VAL A 439 6.56 -0.97 -28.87
N GLN A 440 6.21 0.30 -29.00
CA GLN A 440 6.59 1.14 -30.13
C GLN A 440 8.09 1.47 -30.09
N LEU A 441 8.77 1.24 -31.22
CA LEU A 441 10.14 1.70 -31.47
C LEU A 441 10.14 2.95 -32.35
N THR A 442 9.30 2.93 -33.39
CA THR A 442 9.16 4.03 -34.34
C THR A 442 7.77 3.98 -34.99
N THR A 443 7.49 4.96 -35.83
CA THR A 443 6.21 5.09 -36.54
C THR A 443 6.46 5.35 -38.02
N ALA A 444 5.55 4.85 -38.85
CA ALA A 444 5.55 5.06 -40.29
C ALA A 444 4.19 5.58 -40.73
N VAL A 445 4.16 6.44 -41.74
CA VAL A 445 2.93 6.92 -42.38
C VAL A 445 2.94 6.48 -43.83
N ASP A 446 1.87 5.84 -44.29
CA ASP A 446 1.74 5.45 -45.69
C ASP A 446 1.26 6.61 -46.58
N LYS A 447 1.29 6.41 -47.90
CA LYS A 447 0.81 7.40 -48.90
C LYS A 447 -0.64 7.85 -48.70
N SER A 448 -1.47 7.08 -48.01
CA SER A 448 -2.86 7.45 -47.69
C SER A 448 -2.98 8.31 -46.43
N GLY A 449 -1.88 8.54 -45.71
CA GLY A 449 -1.85 9.23 -44.43
C GLY A 449 -2.17 8.33 -43.24
N THR A 450 -2.28 7.01 -43.43
CA THR A 450 -2.52 6.07 -42.34
C THR A 450 -1.22 5.90 -41.53
N SER A 451 -1.35 5.98 -40.19
CA SER A 451 -0.24 5.77 -39.27
C SER A 451 -0.08 4.31 -38.87
N TRP A 452 1.17 3.88 -38.78
CA TRP A 452 1.60 2.53 -38.44
C TRP A 452 2.64 2.60 -37.32
N VAL A 453 2.52 1.69 -36.36
CA VAL A 453 3.44 1.47 -35.24
C VAL A 453 4.35 0.31 -35.60
N LEU A 454 5.66 0.57 -35.60
CA LEU A 454 6.71 -0.42 -35.80
C LEU A 454 7.38 -0.64 -34.45
N GLY A 455 7.48 -1.89 -34.03
CA GLY A 455 7.84 -2.21 -32.66
C GLY A 455 8.19 -3.67 -32.45
N TYR A 456 8.05 -4.09 -31.19
CA TYR A 456 8.25 -5.47 -30.78
C TYR A 456 7.25 -5.88 -29.71
N ILE A 457 7.11 -7.18 -29.54
CA ILE A 457 6.50 -7.83 -28.39
C ILE A 457 7.64 -8.55 -27.69
N PHE A 458 7.83 -8.32 -26.39
CA PHE A 458 8.73 -9.12 -25.57
C PHE A 458 7.88 -9.81 -24.51
N ASN A 459 7.68 -11.11 -24.65
CA ASN A 459 6.81 -11.91 -23.80
C ASN A 459 7.43 -13.27 -23.47
N TYR A 460 6.60 -14.21 -23.05
CA TYR A 460 7.04 -15.51 -22.55
C TYR A 460 6.29 -16.64 -23.23
N ASN A 461 7.02 -17.70 -23.57
CA ASN A 461 6.42 -18.98 -23.92
C ASN A 461 6.30 -19.85 -22.67
N THR A 462 5.06 -20.04 -22.22
CA THR A 462 4.71 -20.88 -21.07
C THR A 462 4.19 -22.26 -21.47
N ASN A 463 4.13 -22.57 -22.78
CA ASN A 463 3.61 -23.84 -23.28
C ASN A 463 4.67 -24.96 -23.29
N VAL A 464 5.91 -24.66 -22.88
CA VAL A 464 7.03 -25.61 -22.85
C VAL A 464 7.18 -26.19 -21.44
N GLY A 465 6.25 -27.07 -21.07
CA GLY A 465 6.29 -27.81 -19.80
C GLY A 465 6.38 -26.90 -18.57
N SER A 466 7.44 -27.06 -17.78
CA SER A 466 7.70 -26.27 -16.56
C SER A 466 8.60 -25.05 -16.79
N GLN A 467 8.99 -24.75 -18.03
CA GLN A 467 9.90 -23.66 -18.35
C GLN A 467 9.14 -22.38 -18.74
N VAL A 468 9.70 -21.23 -18.38
CA VAL A 468 9.27 -19.92 -18.85
C VAL A 468 10.39 -19.40 -19.76
N ILE A 469 10.13 -19.37 -21.07
CA ILE A 469 11.15 -19.00 -22.06
C ILE A 469 10.85 -17.58 -22.57
N PRO A 470 11.74 -16.60 -22.35
CA PRO A 470 11.58 -15.25 -22.90
C PRO A 470 11.65 -15.27 -24.43
N GLN A 471 10.74 -14.55 -25.08
CA GLN A 471 10.64 -14.48 -26.53
C GLN A 471 10.39 -13.05 -27.02
N VAL A 472 11.13 -12.65 -28.04
CA VAL A 472 10.96 -11.35 -28.70
C VAL A 472 10.39 -11.57 -30.10
N THR A 473 9.42 -10.74 -30.48
CA THR A 473 8.76 -10.80 -31.78
C THR A 473 8.66 -9.40 -32.37
N ALA A 474 9.17 -9.18 -33.58
CA ALA A 474 8.94 -7.93 -34.29
C ALA A 474 7.45 -7.73 -34.57
N ALA A 475 6.98 -6.48 -34.56
CA ALA A 475 5.58 -6.17 -34.80
C ALA A 475 5.42 -4.92 -35.69
N TRP A 476 4.56 -5.02 -36.68
CA TRP A 476 4.12 -3.93 -37.55
C TRP A 476 2.60 -3.85 -37.49
N VAL A 477 2.05 -2.80 -36.89
CA VAL A 477 0.61 -2.69 -36.63
C VAL A 477 0.04 -1.34 -37.01
N LYS A 478 -1.18 -1.31 -37.53
CA LYS A 478 -1.90 -0.07 -37.84
C LYS A 478 -2.26 0.63 -36.54
N ALA A 479 -1.98 1.92 -36.43
CA ALA A 479 -2.32 2.71 -35.25
C ALA A 479 -3.85 2.73 -35.04
N ASP A 480 -4.28 2.62 -33.78
CA ASP A 480 -5.68 2.71 -33.35
C ASP A 480 -6.67 1.71 -34.01
N ALA A 481 -6.15 0.65 -34.64
CA ALA A 481 -6.97 -0.39 -35.27
C ALA A 481 -6.99 -1.68 -34.45
N VAL A 482 -8.10 -2.43 -34.55
CA VAL A 482 -8.15 -3.80 -34.03
C VAL A 482 -7.12 -4.65 -34.79
N LYS A 483 -6.30 -5.39 -34.02
CA LYS A 483 -5.22 -6.26 -34.51
C LYS A 483 -5.77 -7.49 -35.23
N LEU A 484 -6.23 -7.29 -36.47
CA LEU A 484 -6.75 -8.33 -37.37
C LEU A 484 -5.79 -8.55 -38.55
N PRO A 485 -5.90 -9.70 -39.26
CA PRO A 485 -5.19 -9.89 -40.53
C PRO A 485 -5.40 -8.69 -41.45
N GLY A 486 -4.31 -8.10 -41.94
CA GLY A 486 -4.31 -6.89 -42.78
C GLY A 486 -4.10 -5.57 -42.02
N ASN A 487 -4.22 -5.57 -40.69
CA ASN A 487 -3.92 -4.42 -39.82
C ASN A 487 -2.77 -4.68 -38.85
N ALA A 488 -2.25 -5.92 -38.79
CA ALA A 488 -1.13 -6.30 -37.96
C ALA A 488 -0.33 -7.44 -38.59
N TRP A 489 0.99 -7.33 -38.58
CA TRP A 489 1.93 -8.36 -39.00
C TRP A 489 3.00 -8.53 -37.93
N TYR A 490 3.32 -9.79 -37.66
CA TYR A 490 4.28 -10.16 -36.62
C TYR A 490 5.38 -11.01 -37.23
N GLY A 491 6.58 -10.86 -36.70
CA GLY A 491 7.70 -11.73 -37.05
C GLY A 491 7.59 -13.09 -36.39
N VAL A 492 8.62 -13.91 -36.60
CA VAL A 492 8.80 -15.17 -35.86
C VAL A 492 9.32 -14.85 -34.46
N ALA A 493 8.73 -15.42 -33.43
CA ALA A 493 9.22 -15.29 -32.06
C ALA A 493 10.64 -15.90 -31.94
N VAL A 494 11.55 -15.19 -31.28
CA VAL A 494 12.93 -15.62 -31.04
C VAL A 494 13.25 -15.64 -29.55
N ASP A 495 13.84 -16.74 -29.09
CA ASP A 495 14.26 -17.02 -27.70
C ASP A 495 15.77 -17.19 -27.56
N VAL A 496 16.52 -16.97 -28.65
CA VAL A 496 17.98 -17.14 -28.70
C VAL A 496 18.64 -15.80 -29.05
N SER A 497 19.65 -15.42 -28.27
CA SER A 497 20.44 -14.21 -28.49
C SER A 497 21.06 -14.18 -29.90
N GLY A 498 21.02 -13.01 -30.54
CA GLY A 498 21.59 -12.77 -31.87
C GLY A 498 20.73 -13.22 -33.05
N LYS A 499 19.61 -13.91 -32.82
CA LYS A 499 18.68 -14.30 -33.90
C LYS A 499 17.66 -13.19 -34.15
N PRO A 500 17.55 -12.63 -35.36
CA PRO A 500 16.59 -11.58 -35.64
C PRO A 500 15.15 -12.10 -35.75
N SER A 501 14.20 -11.31 -35.24
CA SER A 501 12.78 -11.38 -35.60
C SER A 501 12.47 -10.27 -36.60
N VAL A 502 11.80 -10.61 -37.70
CA VAL A 502 11.48 -9.66 -38.78
C VAL A 502 9.98 -9.67 -39.05
N ALA A 503 9.33 -8.51 -38.92
CA ALA A 503 7.94 -8.32 -39.31
C ALA A 503 7.88 -7.54 -40.62
N TRP A 504 7.31 -8.16 -41.65
CA TRP A 504 7.13 -7.57 -42.97
C TRP A 504 5.75 -6.94 -43.10
N TYR A 505 5.68 -5.74 -43.69
CA TYR A 505 4.42 -5.17 -44.13
C TYR A 505 3.74 -6.13 -45.11
N GLY A 506 2.42 -6.33 -44.99
CA GLY A 506 1.71 -7.32 -45.83
C GLY A 506 2.04 -8.79 -45.53
N GLY A 507 2.89 -9.09 -44.53
CA GLY A 507 3.16 -10.44 -44.04
C GLY A 507 4.15 -11.26 -44.86
N SER A 508 4.82 -10.67 -45.86
CA SER A 508 5.83 -11.35 -46.66
C SER A 508 6.98 -10.42 -47.06
N GLU A 509 8.16 -10.99 -47.28
CA GLU A 509 9.38 -10.30 -47.70
C GLU A 509 9.23 -9.52 -49.02
N GLN A 510 8.28 -9.92 -49.87
CA GLN A 510 8.03 -9.31 -51.17
C GLN A 510 7.52 -7.86 -51.08
N SER A 511 7.07 -7.39 -49.92
CA SER A 511 6.61 -6.01 -49.73
C SER A 511 7.76 -4.98 -49.59
N GLY A 512 8.97 -5.45 -49.33
CA GLY A 512 10.18 -4.63 -49.18
C GLY A 512 10.26 -3.75 -47.92
N SER A 513 9.17 -3.57 -47.16
CA SER A 513 9.18 -2.82 -45.89
C SER A 513 9.11 -3.75 -44.68
N SER A 514 9.99 -3.55 -43.70
CA SER A 514 10.06 -4.37 -42.49
C SER A 514 10.54 -3.63 -41.25
N ILE A 515 10.29 -4.24 -40.10
CA ILE A 515 10.98 -3.95 -38.83
C ILE A 515 11.68 -5.22 -38.37
N THR A 516 12.98 -5.10 -38.12
CA THR A 516 13.83 -6.16 -37.58
C THR A 516 14.21 -5.83 -36.15
N VAL A 517 14.10 -6.81 -35.26
CA VAL A 517 14.57 -6.72 -33.87
C VAL A 517 15.46 -7.92 -33.55
N THR A 518 16.63 -7.65 -32.98
CA THR A 518 17.62 -8.67 -32.63
C THR A 518 17.88 -8.59 -31.13
N PRO A 519 17.40 -9.56 -30.34
CA PRO A 519 17.64 -9.58 -28.91
C PRO A 519 19.02 -10.14 -28.56
N THR A 520 19.57 -9.63 -27.47
CA THR A 520 20.61 -10.26 -26.67
C THR A 520 20.03 -10.43 -25.27
N PHE A 521 19.64 -11.66 -24.93
CA PHE A 521 19.15 -12.00 -23.59
C PHE A 521 20.32 -11.96 -22.59
N GLY A 522 20.06 -11.38 -21.42
CA GLY A 522 21.02 -11.23 -20.32
C GLY A 522 21.05 -12.41 -19.36
#